data_AF-A0A2D8EIR7-F1
#
_entry.id   AF-A0A2D8EIR7-F1
#
_cell.length_a   1.000
_cell.length_b   1.000
_cell.length_c   1.000
_cell.angle_alpha   90.00
_cell.angle_beta   90.00
_cell.angle_gamma   90.00
#
_symmetry.space_group_name_H-M   'P 1'
#
loop_
_entity.id
_entity.type
_entity.pdbx_description
1 polymer ?
#
loop_
_entity_poly.entity_id
_entity_poly.type
_entity_poly.pdbx_seq_one_letter_code
_entity_poly.pdbx_strand_id
1 'polypeptide(L)'
;MEVKVQYMVDLDEIPKEVVKLLPYGVDVFDNRLSNIVSLVEDASYSLSLDEIEALRVEMYKIDQRLADCQAILKGYLSIKNRPPEPESQDIGLEQLQGMLQSHEEGVVDDSAS
;
A
#
# COMPACT_ATOMS: atom_id res chain seq x y z
N MET A 1 -12.90 -22.24 -4.06
CA MET A 1 -13.05 -21.59 -2.74
C MET A 1 -11.97 -20.52 -2.67
N GLU A 2 -12.33 -19.25 -2.85
CA GLU A 2 -11.40 -18.13 -2.71
C GLU A 2 -11.41 -17.67 -1.25
N VAL A 3 -10.26 -17.76 -0.57
CA VAL A 3 -10.11 -17.27 0.80
C VAL A 3 -9.32 -15.96 0.72
N LYS A 4 -10.01 -14.82 0.88
CA LYS A 4 -9.34 -13.51 1.02
C LYS A 4 -8.96 -13.31 2.48
N VAL A 5 -7.68 -13.49 2.78
CA VAL A 5 -7.13 -13.11 4.09
C VAL A 5 -6.84 -11.61 4.06
N GLN A 6 -7.59 -10.82 4.84
CA GLN A 6 -7.26 -9.43 5.11
C GLN A 6 -6.39 -9.37 6.36
N TYR A 7 -5.15 -8.91 6.21
CA TYR A 7 -4.25 -8.64 7.33
C TYR A 7 -4.44 -7.17 7.74
N MET A 8 -4.79 -6.92 9.00
CA MET A 8 -4.78 -5.59 9.60
C MET A 8 -3.52 -5.44 10.45
N VAL A 9 -2.79 -4.36 10.25
CA VAL A 9 -1.57 -4.02 10.99
C VAL A 9 -1.71 -2.57 11.44
N ASP A 10 -1.34 -2.29 12.69
CA ASP A 10 -1.34 -0.93 13.22
C ASP A 10 -0.33 -0.06 12.45
N LEU A 11 -0.66 1.22 12.25
CA LEU A 11 0.12 2.10 11.39
C LEU A 11 1.59 2.19 11.85
N ASP A 12 1.83 2.18 13.15
CA ASP A 12 3.16 2.29 13.76
C ASP A 12 4.00 1.00 13.61
N GLU A 13 3.35 -0.12 13.32
CA GLU A 13 4.00 -1.41 13.12
C GLU A 13 4.38 -1.67 11.65
N ILE A 14 3.82 -0.89 10.71
CA ILE A 14 4.09 -1.04 9.27
C ILE A 14 5.60 -1.07 8.95
N PRO A 15 6.47 -0.18 9.48
CA PRO A 15 7.90 -0.25 9.20
C PRO A 15 8.54 -1.57 9.66
N LYS A 16 8.13 -2.09 10.83
CA LYS A 16 8.65 -3.36 11.37
C LYS A 16 8.20 -4.54 10.52
N GLU A 17 6.94 -4.53 10.07
CA GLU A 17 6.43 -5.59 9.20
C GLU A 17 7.14 -5.59 7.85
N VAL A 18 7.34 -4.44 7.21
CA VAL A 18 8.09 -4.37 5.95
C VAL A 18 9.52 -4.92 6.10
N VAL A 19 10.21 -4.63 7.21
CA VAL A 19 11.52 -5.21 7.50
C VAL A 19 11.49 -6.74 7.57
N LYS A 20 10.40 -7.36 8.03
CA LYS A 20 10.26 -8.83 8.04
C LYS A 20 10.03 -9.40 6.63
N LEU A 21 9.51 -8.61 5.70
CA LEU A 21 9.23 -9.06 4.33
C LEU A 21 10.48 -9.03 3.43
N LEU A 22 11.44 -8.15 3.72
CA LEU A 22 12.62 -7.90 2.89
C LEU A 22 13.66 -9.05 2.82
N PRO A 23 13.95 -9.84 3.88
CA PRO A 23 14.95 -10.89 3.84
C PRO A 23 14.59 -12.09 2.94
N TYR A 24 13.40 -12.09 2.35
CA TYR A 24 12.91 -13.23 1.59
C TYR A 24 13.78 -13.50 0.35
N GLY A 25 14.35 -14.71 0.29
CA GLY A 25 15.03 -15.22 -0.89
C GLY A 25 16.49 -14.78 -1.09
N VAL A 26 17.08 -14.00 -0.17
CA VAL A 26 18.49 -13.57 -0.27
C VAL A 26 19.44 -14.78 -0.28
N ASP A 27 19.31 -15.68 0.69
CA ASP A 27 20.14 -16.88 0.76
C ASP A 27 19.95 -17.80 -0.46
N VAL A 28 18.72 -17.86 -1.00
CA VAL A 28 18.41 -18.69 -2.17
C VAL A 28 19.08 -18.11 -3.42
N PHE A 29 19.08 -16.79 -3.57
CA PHE A 29 19.75 -16.10 -4.67
C PHE A 29 21.26 -16.37 -4.65
N ASP A 30 21.91 -16.14 -3.52
CA ASP A 30 23.38 -16.29 -3.40
C ASP A 30 23.82 -17.74 -3.67
N ASN A 31 23.10 -18.71 -3.11
CA ASN A 31 23.39 -20.14 -3.32
C ASN A 31 23.23 -20.55 -4.79
N ARG A 32 22.15 -20.12 -5.45
CA ARG A 32 21.93 -20.45 -6.87
C ARG A 32 22.94 -19.76 -7.78
N LEU A 33 23.28 -18.51 -7.49
CA LEU A 33 24.30 -17.80 -8.25
C LEU A 33 25.66 -18.49 -8.13
N SER A 34 26.06 -18.89 -6.92
CA SER A 34 27.28 -19.67 -6.70
C SER A 34 27.25 -21.00 -7.46
N ASN A 35 26.11 -21.71 -7.45
CA ASN A 35 25.96 -22.98 -8.16
C ASN A 35 26.10 -22.82 -9.68
N ILE A 36 25.50 -21.75 -10.25
CA ILE A 36 25.65 -21.45 -11.69
C ILE A 36 27.12 -21.24 -12.05
N VAL A 37 27.88 -20.48 -11.24
CA VAL A 37 29.31 -20.27 -11.46
C VAL A 37 30.06 -21.59 -11.49
N SER A 38 29.86 -22.45 -10.48
CA SER A 38 30.50 -23.77 -10.44
C SER A 38 30.15 -24.65 -11.63
N LEU A 39 28.87 -24.69 -12.04
CA LEU A 39 28.42 -25.48 -13.20
C LEU A 39 29.04 -24.99 -14.52
N VAL A 40 29.25 -23.68 -14.67
CA VAL A 40 29.91 -23.10 -15.84
C VAL A 40 31.39 -23.44 -15.86
N GLU A 41 32.07 -23.36 -14.70
CA GLU A 41 33.47 -23.76 -14.54
C GLU A 41 33.68 -25.25 -14.88
N ASP A 42 32.73 -26.10 -14.50
CA ASP A 42 32.72 -27.54 -14.79
C ASP A 42 32.26 -27.88 -16.22
N ALA A 43 32.07 -26.89 -17.11
CA ALA A 43 31.54 -27.03 -18.46
C ALA A 43 30.19 -27.78 -18.55
N SER A 44 29.42 -27.77 -17.46
CA SER A 44 28.11 -28.43 -17.32
C SER A 44 26.99 -27.52 -17.82
N TYR A 45 27.05 -27.13 -19.10
CA TYR A 45 26.24 -26.05 -19.65
C TYR A 45 24.72 -26.31 -19.59
N SER A 46 24.27 -27.54 -19.84
CA SER A 46 22.84 -27.87 -19.75
C SER A 46 22.30 -27.59 -18.35
N LEU A 47 23.02 -28.03 -17.31
CA LEU A 47 22.63 -27.82 -15.93
C LEU A 47 22.72 -26.34 -15.54
N SER A 48 23.72 -25.61 -16.05
CA SER A 48 23.79 -24.16 -15.82
C SER A 48 22.62 -23.41 -16.43
N LEU A 49 22.11 -23.84 -17.60
CA LEU A 49 20.94 -23.21 -18.23
C LEU A 49 19.67 -23.45 -17.40
N ASP A 50 19.49 -24.67 -16.90
CA ASP A 50 18.36 -25.01 -16.02
C ASP A 50 18.42 -24.17 -14.72
N GLU A 51 19.62 -24.00 -14.15
CA GLU A 51 19.77 -23.18 -12.94
C GLU A 51 19.62 -21.68 -13.17
N ILE A 52 20.05 -21.17 -14.33
CA ILE A 52 19.78 -19.79 -14.72
C ILE A 52 18.26 -19.56 -14.81
N GLU A 53 17.52 -20.47 -15.41
CA GLU A 53 16.06 -20.34 -15.51
C GLU A 53 15.40 -20.40 -14.12
N ALA A 54 15.82 -21.31 -13.26
CA ALA A 54 15.33 -21.40 -11.89
C ALA A 54 15.63 -20.11 -11.09
N LEU A 55 16.83 -19.54 -11.22
CA LEU A 55 17.20 -18.28 -10.58
C LEU A 55 16.35 -17.12 -11.09
N ARG A 56 16.07 -17.05 -12.40
CA ARG A 56 15.19 -16.00 -12.97
C ARG A 56 13.78 -16.05 -12.40
N VAL A 57 13.23 -17.25 -12.20
CA VAL A 57 11.91 -17.42 -11.57
C VAL A 57 11.91 -16.94 -10.13
N GLU A 58 12.97 -17.21 -9.36
CA GLU A 58 13.09 -16.72 -7.98
C GLU A 58 13.28 -15.19 -7.94
N MET A 59 14.10 -14.62 -8.83
CA MET A 59 14.25 -13.16 -8.96
C MET A 59 12.92 -12.46 -9.24
N TYR A 60 12.06 -13.07 -10.07
CA TYR A 60 10.72 -12.52 -10.32
C TYR A 60 9.86 -12.48 -9.05
N LYS A 61 9.91 -13.52 -8.20
CA LYS A 61 9.19 -13.53 -6.92
C LYS A 61 9.73 -12.48 -5.95
N ILE A 62 11.06 -12.30 -5.91
CA ILE A 62 11.71 -11.25 -5.12
C ILE A 62 11.25 -9.87 -5.59
N ASP A 63 11.22 -9.63 -6.90
CA ASP A 63 10.75 -8.37 -7.49
C ASP A 63 9.30 -8.07 -7.12
N GLN A 64 8.40 -9.05 -7.26
CA GLN A 64 7.01 -8.92 -6.80
C GLN A 64 6.92 -8.52 -5.32
N ARG A 65 7.74 -9.16 -4.48
CA ARG A 65 7.75 -8.87 -3.04
C ARG A 65 8.27 -7.46 -2.74
N LEU A 66 9.28 -6.99 -3.46
CA LEU A 66 9.79 -5.63 -3.36
C LEU A 66 8.76 -4.60 -3.81
N ALA A 67 8.02 -4.91 -4.88
CA ALA A 67 6.92 -4.08 -5.36
C ALA A 67 5.82 -3.94 -4.28
N ASP A 68 5.46 -5.03 -3.60
CA ASP A 68 4.52 -4.99 -2.46
C ASP A 68 5.05 -4.11 -1.32
N CYS A 69 6.31 -4.29 -0.93
CA CYS A 69 6.94 -3.48 0.12
C CYS A 69 6.94 -1.99 -0.25
N GLN A 70 7.24 -1.67 -1.51
CA GLN A 70 7.21 -0.30 -2.02
C GLN A 70 5.80 0.29 -1.95
N ALA A 71 4.77 -0.47 -2.35
CA ALA A 71 3.38 -0.03 -2.30
C ALA A 71 2.93 0.25 -0.86
N ILE A 72 3.26 -0.63 0.08
CA ILE A 72 2.97 -0.47 1.51
C ILE A 72 3.62 0.82 2.05
N LEU A 73 4.91 1.02 1.79
CA LEU A 73 5.64 2.19 2.27
C LEU A 73 5.12 3.50 1.65
N LYS A 74 4.72 3.49 0.36
CA LYS A 74 4.05 4.63 -0.27
C LYS A 74 2.75 4.99 0.44
N GLY A 75 1.92 4.00 0.75
CA GLY A 75 0.68 4.18 1.50
C GLY A 75 0.92 4.74 2.90
N TYR A 76 1.88 4.17 3.62
CA TYR A 76 2.29 4.64 4.95
C TYR A 76 2.76 6.10 4.92
N LEU A 77 3.60 6.47 3.96
CA LEU A 77 4.09 7.83 3.79
C LEU A 77 2.96 8.82 3.48
N SER A 78 1.99 8.41 2.64
CA SER A 78 0.82 9.25 2.33
C SER A 78 -0.01 9.56 3.56
N ILE A 79 -0.17 8.60 4.47
CA ILE A 79 -0.94 8.80 5.72
C ILE A 79 -0.13 9.67 6.69
N LYS A 80 1.16 9.41 6.84
CA LYS A 80 2.05 10.17 7.74
C LYS A 80 2.17 11.64 7.36
N ASN A 81 2.17 11.94 6.06
CA ASN A 81 2.27 13.30 5.54
C ASN A 81 0.92 13.97 5.33
N ARG A 82 -0.19 13.28 5.66
CA ARG A 82 -1.51 13.87 5.54
C ARG A 82 -1.61 15.01 6.56
N PRO A 83 -1.90 16.25 6.14
CA PRO A 83 -2.23 17.30 7.09
C PRO A 83 -3.42 16.83 7.94
N PRO A 84 -3.49 17.18 9.23
CA PRO A 84 -4.65 16.87 10.05
C PRO A 84 -5.89 17.38 9.33
N GLU A 85 -6.87 16.50 9.08
CA GLU A 85 -8.13 16.96 8.54
C GLU A 85 -8.69 17.99 9.52
N PRO A 86 -9.17 19.15 9.03
CA PRO A 86 -9.91 20.05 9.90
C PRO A 86 -11.03 19.23 10.52
N GLU A 87 -11.12 19.26 11.86
CA GLU A 87 -12.27 18.71 12.57
C GLU A 87 -13.50 19.14 11.80
N SER A 88 -14.29 18.16 11.35
CA SER A 88 -15.60 18.43 10.79
C SER A 88 -16.34 19.16 11.89
N GLN A 89 -16.39 20.48 11.78
CA GLN A 89 -17.27 21.30 12.60
C GLN A 89 -18.65 20.77 12.27
N ASP A 90 -19.16 19.94 13.17
CA ASP A 90 -20.54 19.52 13.23
C ASP A 90 -21.33 20.84 13.22
N ILE A 91 -21.82 21.24 12.04
CA ILE A 91 -22.66 22.41 11.91
C ILE A 91 -23.93 22.01 12.65
N GLY A 92 -23.96 22.33 13.93
CA GLY A 92 -25.04 21.95 14.83
C GLY A 92 -26.36 22.35 14.18
N LEU A 93 -27.32 21.43 14.20
CA LEU A 93 -28.67 21.59 13.64
C LEU A 93 -29.34 22.94 13.99
N GLU A 94 -28.93 23.57 15.09
CA GLU A 94 -29.34 24.91 15.54
C GLU A 94 -28.91 26.04 14.57
N GLN A 95 -27.70 25.98 13.96
CA GLN A 95 -27.27 26.97 12.96
C GLN A 95 -28.06 26.85 11.64
N LEU A 96 -28.43 25.63 11.25
CA LEU A 96 -29.27 25.39 10.08
C LEU A 96 -30.71 25.85 10.29
N GLN A 97 -31.26 25.71 11.51
CA GLN A 97 -32.60 26.22 11.84
C GLN A 97 -32.67 27.76 11.85
N GLY A 98 -31.63 28.44 12.34
CA GLY A 98 -31.59 29.90 12.33
C GLY A 98 -31.56 30.49 10.90
N MET A 99 -30.88 29.84 9.97
CA MET A 99 -30.83 30.27 8.56
C MET A 99 -32.17 30.07 7.84
N LEU A 100 -32.91 29.00 8.15
CA LEU A 100 -34.25 28.75 7.58
C LEU A 100 -35.30 29.76 8.08
N GLN A 101 -35.27 30.12 9.37
CA GLN A 101 -36.22 31.09 9.94
C GLN A 101 -36.02 32.50 9.36
N SER A 102 -34.77 32.90 9.07
CA SER A 102 -34.47 34.20 8.45
C SER A 102 -34.97 34.33 7.01
N HIS A 103 -35.36 33.22 6.37
CA HIS A 103 -35.83 33.20 4.98
C HIS A 103 -37.37 33.20 4.85
N GLU A 104 -38.12 32.95 5.94
CA GLU A 104 -39.60 32.92 5.94
C GLU A 104 -40.25 34.26 6.35
N GLU A 105 -39.53 35.19 6.97
CA GLU A 105 -40.10 36.50 7.37
C GLU A 105 -40.06 37.59 6.26
N GLY A 106 -39.58 37.26 5.06
CA GLY A 106 -39.36 38.22 3.97
C GLY A 106 -40.47 38.34 2.91
N VAL A 107 -41.58 37.61 3.01
CA VAL A 107 -42.66 37.66 1.99
C VAL A 107 -44.00 37.93 2.66
N VAL A 108 -44.18 39.16 3.16
CA VAL A 108 -45.51 39.69 3.49
C VAL A 108 -45.73 40.95 2.64
N ASP A 109 -46.50 40.72 1.58
CA ASP A 109 -47.60 41.56 1.08
C ASP A 109 -47.34 43.07 0.96
N ASP A 110 -47.16 43.54 -0.28
CA ASP A 110 -47.57 44.90 -0.65
C ASP A 110 -48.47 44.85 -1.89
N SER A 111 -49.72 44.45 -1.65
CA SER A 111 -50.82 44.67 -2.56
C SER A 111 -51.47 46.04 -2.28
N ALA A 112 -51.49 46.88 -3.32
CA ALA A 112 -52.43 47.97 -3.59
C ALA A 112 -52.28 49.31 -2.83
N SER A 113 -51.95 50.36 -3.59
CA SER A 113 -52.86 51.50 -3.88
C SER A 113 -52.32 52.38 -5.02
#